data_AF-A0A938QM35-F1
#
_entry.id   AF-A0A938QM35-F1
#
_cell.length_a   1.000
_cell.length_b   1.000
_cell.length_c   1.000
_cell.angle_alpha   90.00
_cell.angle_beta   90.00
_cell.angle_gamma   90.00
#
_symmetry.space_group_name_H-M   'P 1'
#
loop_
_entity.id
_entity.type
_entity.pdbx_description
1 polymer ?
#
loop_
_entity_poly.entity_id
_entity_poly.type
_entity_poly.pdbx_seq_one_letter_code
_entity_poly.pdbx_strand_id
1 'polypeptide(L)' 'MKNLVRISEIPRLPTKLPFKAQTFYKWFHTGKHLEIFVKISGALFLDLERLEQLIDASRGQRKTPLPRKKKPLVAG' A
#
# COMPACT_ATOMS: atom_id res chain seq x y z
N MET A 1 -19.86 -7.27 0.05
CA MET A 1 -18.79 -8.24 -0.32
C MET A 1 -18.05 -7.80 -1.60
N LYS A 2 -17.34 -6.66 -1.58
CA LYS A 2 -16.61 -6.12 -2.75
C LYS A 2 -15.18 -5.63 -2.43
N ASN A 3 -14.58 -6.12 -1.35
CA ASN A 3 -13.30 -5.56 -0.86
C ASN A 3 -12.09 -6.45 -1.20
N LEU A 4 -12.29 -7.58 -1.89
CA LEU A 4 -11.20 -8.46 -2.32
C LEU A 4 -10.83 -8.21 -3.78
N VAL A 5 -9.56 -7.88 -4.01
CA VAL A 5 -8.99 -7.72 -5.34
C VAL A 5 -7.94 -8.78 -5.55
N ARG A 6 -8.04 -9.56 -6.63
CA ARG A 6 -6.96 -10.48 -7.01
C ARG A 6 -5.72 -9.68 -7.40
N ILE A 7 -4.56 -9.99 -6.82
CA ILE A 7 -3.33 -9.20 -7.03
C ILE A 7 -2.91 -9.15 -8.50
N SER A 8 -3.18 -10.22 -9.27
CA SER A 8 -2.91 -10.27 -10.71
C SER A 8 -3.71 -9.24 -11.52
N GLU A 9 -4.88 -8.81 -11.04
CA GLU A 9 -5.77 -7.88 -11.76
C GLU A 9 -5.51 -6.40 -11.39
N ILE A 10 -4.65 -6.12 -10.40
CA ILE A 10 -4.31 -4.76 -9.98
C ILE A 10 -3.89 -3.85 -11.15
N PRO A 11 -3.07 -4.28 -12.13
CA PRO A 11 -2.69 -3.44 -13.27
C PRO A 11 -3.87 -3.03 -14.16
N ARG A 12 -4.99 -3.76 -14.09
CA ARG A 12 -6.20 -3.57 -14.91
C ARG A 12 -7.31 -2.84 -14.16
N LEU A 13 -7.11 -2.54 -12.87
CA LEU A 13 -8.10 -1.81 -12.10
C LEU A 13 -8.23 -0.37 -12.61
N PRO A 14 -9.46 0.16 -12.73
CA PRO A 14 -9.67 1.57 -13.05
C PRO A 14 -9.17 2.49 -11.92
N THR A 15 -9.17 1.99 -10.68
CA THR A 15 -8.68 2.70 -9.50
C THR A 15 -7.21 2.39 -9.27
N LYS A 16 -6.39 3.44 -9.10
CA LYS A 16 -4.96 3.29 -8.83
C LYS A 16 -4.71 2.98 -7.35
N LEU A 17 -4.23 1.77 -7.07
CA LEU A 17 -3.71 1.42 -5.75
C LEU A 17 -2.36 2.12 -5.48
N PRO A 18 -2.01 2.36 -4.20
CA PRO A 18 -0.77 3.05 -3.84
C PRO A 18 0.51 2.27 -4.18
N PHE A 19 0.39 0.96 -4.43
CA PHE A 19 1.51 0.09 -4.74
C PHE A 19 1.24 -0.77 -5.98
N LYS A 20 2.31 -1.19 -6.66
CA LYS A 20 2.24 -2.13 -7.79
C LYS A 20 1.95 -3.54 -7.29
N ALA A 21 1.36 -4.38 -8.14
CA ALA A 21 1.13 -5.81 -7.87
C ALA A 21 2.40 -6.53 -7.36
N GLN A 22 3.56 -6.24 -7.97
CA GLN A 22 4.84 -6.81 -7.58
C GLN A 22 5.23 -6.51 -6.12
N THR A 23 4.90 -5.32 -5.61
CA THR A 23 5.16 -4.95 -4.21
C THR A 23 4.32 -5.83 -3.27
N PHE A 24 3.06 -6.06 -3.59
CA PHE A 24 2.17 -6.92 -2.80
C PHE A 24 2.65 -8.37 -2.79
N TYR A 25 3.05 -8.92 -3.93
CA TYR A 25 3.69 -10.25 -3.96
C TYR A 25 4.93 -10.31 -3.09
N LYS A 26 5.80 -9.29 -3.18
CA LYS A 26 7.01 -9.22 -2.32
C LYS A 26 6.64 -9.20 -0.84
N TRP A 27 5.63 -8.44 -0.42
CA TRP A 27 5.19 -8.39 0.97
C TRP A 27 4.69 -9.75 1.45
N PHE A 28 3.82 -10.40 0.67
CA PHE A 28 3.34 -11.74 1.00
C PHE A 28 4.48 -12.76 1.14
N HIS A 29 5.42 -12.78 0.19
CA HIS A 29 6.57 -13.69 0.24
C HIS A 29 7.56 -13.39 1.37
N THR A 30 7.63 -12.13 1.83
CA THR A 30 8.51 -11.72 2.94
C THR A 30 7.80 -11.72 4.30
N GLY A 31 6.55 -12.19 4.37
CA GLY A 31 5.79 -12.26 5.62
C GLY A 31 5.37 -10.90 6.17
N LYS A 32 5.30 -9.86 5.33
CA LYS A 32 4.95 -8.49 5.74
C LYS A 32 3.47 -8.21 5.55
N HIS A 33 2.85 -7.66 6.58
CA HIS A 33 1.44 -7.24 6.57
C HIS A 33 0.50 -8.36 6.10
N LEU A 34 0.70 -9.59 6.60
CA LEU A 34 -0.06 -10.76 6.15
C LEU A 34 -1.58 -10.61 6.35
N GLU A 35 -2.00 -9.75 7.28
CA GLU A 35 -3.38 -9.41 7.60
C GLU A 35 -4.17 -8.79 6.42
N ILE A 36 -3.50 -8.24 5.41
CA ILE A 36 -4.16 -7.66 4.22
C ILE A 36 -4.34 -8.68 3.09
N PHE A 37 -3.87 -9.92 3.26
CA PHE A 37 -3.87 -10.94 2.22
C PHE A 37 -4.83 -12.08 2.54
N VAL A 38 -5.57 -12.51 1.51
CA VAL A 38 -6.46 -13.67 1.59
C VAL A 38 -6.10 -14.64 0.47
N LYS A 39 -5.80 -15.89 0.80
CA LYS A 39 -5.50 -16.93 -0.19
C LYS A 39 -6.71 -17.85 -0.35
N ILE A 40 -7.27 -17.91 -1.55
CA ILE A 40 -8.46 -18.73 -1.87
C ILE A 40 -8.13 -19.58 -3.09
N SER A 41 -8.22 -20.91 -2.95
CA SER A 41 -8.01 -21.88 -4.04
C SER A 41 -6.74 -21.61 -4.88
N GLY A 42 -5.63 -21.29 -4.21
CA GLY A 42 -4.34 -21.02 -4.86
C GLY A 42 -4.15 -19.61 -5.42
N ALA A 43 -5.20 -18.79 -5.50
CA ALA A 43 -5.11 -17.39 -5.87
C ALA A 43 -4.93 -16.49 -4.65
N LEU A 44 -4.16 -15.40 -4.82
CA LEU A 44 -3.88 -14.42 -3.78
C LEU A 44 -4.68 -13.14 -4.02
N PHE A 45 -5.45 -12.76 -3.00
CA PHE A 45 -6.30 -11.60 -2.98
C PHE A 45 -5.80 -10.61 -1.94
N LEU A 46 -6.05 -9.34 -2.21
CA LEU A 46 -5.81 -8.22 -1.33
C LEU A 46 -7.15 -7.77 -0.75
N ASP A 47 -7.22 -7.67 0.56
CA ASP A 47 -8.33 -7.03 1.27
C ASP A 47 -8.09 -5.52 1.31
N LEU A 48 -8.88 -4.78 0.54
CA LEU A 48 -8.77 -3.33 0.40
C LEU A 48 -9.08 -2.59 1.69
N GLU A 49 -9.98 -3.11 2.52
CA GLU A 49 -10.36 -2.48 3.77
C GLU A 49 -9.23 -2.61 4.79
N ARG A 50 -8.61 -3.81 4.87
CA ARG A 50 -7.43 -4.03 5.70
C ARG A 50 -6.23 -3.22 5.22
N LEU A 51 -6.06 -3.07 3.91
CA LEU A 51 -5.03 -2.19 3.35
C LEU A 51 -5.26 -0.73 3.73
N GLU A 52 -6.50 -0.23 3.65
CA GLU A 52 -6.84 1.13 4.04
C GLU A 52 -6.56 1.38 5.54
N GLN A 53 -7.00 0.46 6.40
CA GLN A 53 -6.70 0.49 7.84
C GLN A 53 -5.19 0.53 8.11
N LEU A 54 -4.39 -0.26 7.39
CA LEU A 54 -2.93 -0.26 7.51
C LEU A 54 -2.30 1.08 7.10
N ILE A 55 -2.79 1.68 6.02
CA ILE A 55 -2.34 2.99 5.53
C ILE A 55 -2.67 4.07 6.56
N ASP A 56 -3.88 4.07 7.10
CA ASP A 56 -4.33 5.06 8.06
C ASP A 56 -3.62 4.92 9.40
N ALA A 57 -3.36 3.69 9.87
CA ALA A 57 -2.50 3.46 11.02
C ALA A 57 -1.08 4.03 10.82
N SER A 58 -0.53 3.91 9.60
CA SER A 58 0.77 4.48 9.24
C SER A 58 0.77 6.01 9.18
N ARG A 59 -0.39 6.63 8.86
CA ARG A 59 -0.56 8.09 8.84
C ARG A 59 -0.74 8.67 10.24
N GLY A 60 -1.53 8.02 11.11
CA GLY A 60 -1.78 8.45 12.48
C GLY A 60 -0.54 8.39 13.38
N GLN A 61 0.43 7.55 13.06
CA GLN A 61 1.72 7.49 13.78
C GLN A 61 2.68 8.64 13.41
N ARG A 62 2.42 9.38 12.32
CA ARG A 62 3.19 10.59 11.99
C ARG A 62 2.58 11.80 12.69
N LYS A 63 3.01 12.06 13.94
CA LYS A 63 3.00 13.45 14.44
C LYS A 63 3.88 14.29 13.49
N THR A 64 3.24 15.17 12.74
CA THR A 64 3.82 16.09 11.73
C THR A 64 5.08 16.81 12.26
N PRO A 65 6.12 17.01 11.42
CA PRO A 65 6.15 18.25 10.67
C PRO A 65 6.58 18.08 9.20
N LEU A 66 5.86 18.74 8.28
CA LEU A 66 6.45 19.17 7.01
C LEU A 66 6.10 20.64 6.81
N PRO A 67 7.11 21.52 6.95
CA PRO A 67 7.46 22.34 5.82
C PRO A 67 8.87 21.99 5.36
N ARG A 68 9.02 21.68 4.06
CA ARG A 68 10.34 21.61 3.43
C ARG A 68 10.92 23.03 3.44
N LYS A 69 11.97 23.29 4.22
CA LYS A 69 12.80 24.50 4.02
C LYS A 69 13.37 24.44 2.59
N LYS A 70 13.00 25.38 1.72
CA LYS A 70 13.84 25.70 0.55
C LYS A 70 15.16 26.24 1.10
N LYS A 71 16.30 25.65 0.73
CA LYS A 71 17.60 26.32 0.87
C LYS A 71 17.65 27.41 -0.21
N PRO A 72 17.80 28.70 0.12
CA PRO A 72 18.34 29.65 -0.84
C PRO A 72 19.80 29.28 -1.09
N LEU A 73 20.16 29.23 -2.36
CA LEU A 73 21.52 29.04 -2.86
C LEU A 73 22.38 30.21 -2.34
N VAL A 74 23.55 29.91 -1.76
CA VAL A 74 24.54 30.94 -1.44
C VAL A 74 25.17 31.38 -2.77
N ALA A 75 25.00 32.64 -3.14
CA ALA A 75 25.81 33.28 -4.17
C ALA A 75 26.91 34.07 -3.44
N GLY A 76 28.15 33.61 -3.59
CA GLY A 76 29.34 34.43 -3.37
C GLY A 76 29.71 35.18 -4.64
#